data_AF-A0A7J3UC06-F1
#
_entry.id   AF-A0A7J3UC06-F1
#
_cell.length_a   1.000
_cell.length_b   1.000
_cell.length_c   1.000
_cell.angle_alpha   90.00
_cell.angle_beta   90.00
_cell.angle_gamma   90.00
#
_symmetry.space_group_name_H-M   'P 1'
#
loop_
_entity.id
_entity.type
_entity.pdbx_description
1 polymer ?
#
loop_
_entity_poly.entity_id
_entity_poly.type
_entity_poly.pdbx_seq_one_letter_code
_entity_poly.pdbx_strand_id
1 'polypeptide(L)'
;PIMFFVRMPVIVATIMFASIESLYALSGITDGVAHLAHIGGFVSGILISIFIKKEGKEEGRMNFDALERLITNEQQRDAFEKLKEADVREVREAWLSYLLNQLKCPRCGGELEGNGGIHCKKCGYRIM
;
A
#
# COMPACT_ATOMS: atom_id res chain seq x y z
N PRO A 1 3.73 8.55 -24.44
CA PRO A 1 2.53 8.87 -23.62
C PRO A 1 2.89 9.83 -22.47
N ILE A 2 2.32 11.04 -22.49
CA ILE A 2 2.48 12.02 -21.43
C ILE A 2 1.46 11.66 -20.34
N MET A 3 1.92 11.18 -19.20
CA MET A 3 1.06 10.80 -18.07
C MET A 3 0.94 12.00 -17.13
N PHE A 4 -0.26 12.59 -17.03
CA PHE A 4 -0.52 13.76 -16.18
C PHE A 4 -1.03 13.31 -14.82
N PHE A 5 -0.25 13.51 -13.76
CA PHE A 5 -0.65 13.21 -12.39
C PHE A 5 -1.27 14.46 -11.76
N VAL A 6 -2.58 14.64 -11.91
CA VAL A 6 -3.33 15.71 -11.24
C VAL A 6 -3.72 15.22 -9.85
N ARG A 7 -3.40 15.98 -8.80
CA ARG A 7 -3.89 15.71 -7.44
C ARG A 7 -5.38 16.05 -7.37
N MET A 8 -6.22 15.07 -7.62
CA MET A 8 -7.67 15.18 -7.43
C MET A 8 -8.11 14.37 -6.20
N PRO A 9 -9.01 14.90 -5.35
CA PRO A 9 -9.58 14.11 -4.25
C PRO A 9 -10.27 12.86 -4.81
N VAL A 10 -9.99 11.70 -4.23
CA VAL A 10 -10.51 10.41 -4.70
C VAL A 10 -12.04 10.45 -4.79
N ILE A 11 -12.71 11.05 -3.80
CA ILE A 11 -14.17 11.19 -3.76
C ILE A 11 -14.73 11.88 -5.01
N VAL A 12 -14.04 12.92 -5.51
CA VAL A 12 -14.50 13.68 -6.69
C VAL A 12 -14.44 12.79 -7.93
N ALA A 13 -13.31 12.12 -8.15
CA ALA A 13 -13.17 11.20 -9.28
C ALA A 13 -14.19 10.05 -9.18
N THR A 14 -14.35 9.46 -8.00
CA THR A 14 -15.30 8.37 -7.77
C THR A 14 -16.74 8.79 -8.09
N ILE A 15 -17.21 9.92 -7.55
CA ILE A 15 -18.59 10.38 -7.80
C ILE A 15 -18.79 10.69 -9.28
N MET A 16 -17.83 11.37 -9.92
CA MET A 16 -17.93 11.73 -11.34
C MET A 16 -18.04 10.48 -12.22
N PHE A 17 -17.10 9.55 -12.10
CA PHE A 17 -17.10 8.32 -12.91
C PHE A 17 -18.31 7.44 -12.60
N ALA A 18 -18.67 7.26 -11.32
CA ALA A 18 -19.84 6.48 -10.94
C ALA A 18 -21.14 7.07 -11.50
N SER A 19 -21.27 8.41 -11.53
CA SER A 19 -22.46 9.07 -12.10
C SER A 19 -22.54 8.86 -13.62
N ILE A 20 -21.42 9.02 -14.33
CA ILE A 20 -21.37 8.81 -15.78
C ILE A 20 -21.69 7.36 -16.13
N GLU A 21 -21.07 6.40 -15.45
CA GLU A 21 -21.37 4.97 -15.63
C GLU A 21 -22.83 4.64 -15.31
N SER A 22 -23.38 5.19 -14.23
CA SER A 22 -24.79 4.94 -13.85
C SER A 22 -25.75 5.45 -14.92
N LEU A 23 -25.49 6.65 -15.47
CA LEU A 23 -26.28 7.20 -16.58
C LEU A 23 -26.12 6.35 -17.86
N TYR A 24 -24.90 5.90 -18.14
CA TYR A 24 -24.62 5.06 -19.31
C TYR A 24 -25.31 3.69 -19.20
N ALA A 25 -25.31 3.08 -18.01
CA ALA A 25 -26.02 1.85 -17.71
C ALA A 25 -27.54 2.00 -17.86
N LEU A 26 -28.12 3.11 -17.36
CA LEU A 26 -29.55 3.40 -17.48
C LEU A 26 -29.98 3.78 -18.90
N SER A 27 -29.07 4.27 -19.74
CA SER A 27 -29.37 4.68 -21.11
C SER A 27 -29.78 3.52 -22.04
N GLY A 28 -29.50 2.27 -21.64
CA GLY A 28 -29.82 1.07 -22.44
C GLY A 28 -29.01 0.95 -23.73
N ILE A 29 -27.99 1.79 -23.94
CA ILE A 29 -27.14 1.82 -25.14
C ILE A 29 -26.15 0.63 -25.17
N THR A 30 -25.97 -0.06 -24.03
CA THR A 30 -24.96 -1.13 -23.87
C THR A 30 -25.59 -2.50 -23.61
N ASP A 31 -24.90 -3.55 -24.06
CA ASP A 31 -25.32 -4.93 -23.87
C ASP A 31 -25.34 -5.31 -22.38
N GLY A 32 -26.44 -5.93 -21.92
CA GLY A 32 -26.71 -6.20 -20.50
C GLY A 32 -25.74 -7.20 -19.86
N VAL A 33 -25.00 -7.95 -20.68
CA VAL A 33 -24.01 -8.94 -20.23
C VAL A 33 -22.88 -8.29 -19.42
N ALA A 34 -22.38 -7.12 -19.84
CA ALA A 34 -21.31 -6.42 -19.14
C ALA A 34 -21.74 -5.93 -17.76
N HIS A 35 -22.99 -5.47 -17.63
CA HIS A 35 -23.55 -4.99 -16.37
C HIS A 35 -23.85 -6.13 -15.40
N LEU A 36 -24.41 -7.23 -15.92
CA LEU A 36 -24.67 -8.42 -15.11
C LEU A 36 -23.36 -9.02 -14.57
N ALA A 37 -22.27 -8.98 -15.34
CA ALA A 37 -20.96 -9.43 -14.90
C ALA A 37 -20.38 -8.56 -13.78
N HIS A 38 -20.50 -7.23 -13.85
CA HIS A 38 -20.03 -6.35 -12.78
C HIS A 38 -20.86 -6.50 -11.50
N ILE A 39 -22.19 -6.54 -11.62
CA ILE A 39 -23.08 -6.74 -10.46
C ILE A 39 -22.84 -8.14 -9.86
N GLY A 40 -22.74 -9.17 -10.69
CA GLY A 40 -22.44 -10.53 -10.26
C GLY A 40 -21.06 -10.65 -9.59
N GLY A 41 -20.04 -10.00 -10.14
CA GLY A 41 -18.69 -9.91 -9.57
C GLY A 41 -18.67 -9.19 -8.22
N PHE A 42 -19.42 -8.10 -8.08
CA PHE A 42 -19.54 -7.36 -6.82
C PHE A 42 -20.23 -8.19 -5.73
N VAL A 43 -21.39 -8.78 -6.04
CA VAL A 43 -22.15 -9.61 -5.09
C VAL A 43 -21.36 -10.86 -4.67
N SER A 44 -20.77 -11.56 -5.64
CA SER A 44 -19.94 -12.74 -5.35
C SER A 44 -18.68 -12.38 -4.57
N GLY A 45 -18.03 -11.24 -4.88
CA GLY A 45 -16.87 -10.74 -4.16
C GLY A 45 -17.18 -10.45 -2.68
N ILE A 46 -18.33 -9.84 -2.37
CA ILE A 46 -18.78 -9.63 -0.99
C ILE A 46 -18.98 -10.98 -0.28
N LEU A 47 -19.69 -11.93 -0.89
CA LEU A 47 -19.90 -13.26 -0.32
C LEU A 47 -18.59 -13.99 -0.04
N ILE A 48 -17.65 -13.98 -1.00
CA ILE A 48 -16.34 -14.61 -0.85
C ILE A 48 -15.51 -13.91 0.25
N SER A 49 -15.61 -12.58 0.36
CA SER A 49 -14.85 -11.81 1.36
C SER A 49 -15.13 -12.22 2.80
N ILE A 50 -16.32 -12.75 3.10
CA ILE A 50 -16.68 -13.26 4.44
C ILE A 50 -15.80 -14.47 4.83
N PHE A 51 -15.37 -15.26 3.83
CA PHE A 51 -14.51 -16.42 4.05
C PHE A 51 -13.01 -16.10 3.99
N ILE A 52 -12.62 -14.90 3.55
CA ILE A 52 -11.23 -14.47 3.53
C ILE A 52 -10.85 -13.96 4.93
N LYS A 53 -9.84 -14.57 5.53
CA LYS A 53 -9.33 -14.16 6.84
C LYS A 53 -8.71 -12.77 6.72
N LYS A 54 -9.17 -11.83 7.55
CA LYS A 54 -8.56 -10.50 7.67
C LYS A 54 -7.20 -10.68 8.36
N GLU A 55 -6.10 -10.49 7.63
CA GLU A 55 -4.79 -10.38 8.26
C GLU A 55 -4.78 -9.09 9.08
N GLY A 56 -4.69 -9.23 10.41
CA GLY A 56 -4.47 -8.10 11.30
C GLY A 56 -3.05 -7.61 11.10
N LYS A 57 -2.86 -6.56 10.30
CA LYS A 57 -1.60 -5.81 10.32
C LYS A 57 -1.57 -5.03 11.63
N GLU A 58 -0.83 -5.56 12.60
CA GLU A 58 -0.59 -4.88 13.86
C GLU A 58 0.10 -3.54 13.59
N GLU A 59 -0.49 -2.47 14.09
CA GLU A 59 0.07 -1.13 14.08
C GLU A 59 1.20 -1.06 15.12
N GLY A 60 2.34 -1.66 14.78
CA GLY A 60 3.56 -1.44 15.53
C GLY A 60 3.90 0.06 15.48
N ARG A 61 3.90 0.73 16.62
CA ARG A 61 4.47 2.08 16.75
C ARG A 61 5.95 2.01 16.41
N MET A 62 6.29 2.19 15.13
CA MET A 62 7.67 2.16 14.67
C MET A 62 8.41 3.36 15.23
N ASN A 63 9.47 3.11 16.01
CA ASN A 63 10.34 4.16 16.49
C ASN A 63 11.39 4.47 15.40
N PHE A 64 11.26 5.63 14.75
CA PHE A 64 12.08 6.03 13.61
C PHE A 64 13.54 6.29 13.97
N ASP A 65 13.85 6.57 15.23
CA ASP A 65 15.19 6.93 15.69
C ASP A 65 16.22 5.81 15.45
N ALA A 66 15.79 4.55 15.62
CA ALA A 66 16.67 3.41 15.42
C ALA A 66 17.00 3.22 13.95
N LEU A 67 16.05 3.49 13.06
CA LEU A 67 16.18 3.33 11.60
C LEU A 67 17.08 4.42 11.00
N GLU A 68 16.97 5.66 11.52
CA GLU A 68 17.77 6.80 11.08
C GLU A 68 19.28 6.55 11.22
N ARG A 69 19.69 5.80 12.26
CA ARG A 69 21.11 5.48 12.51
C ARG A 69 21.71 4.48 11.51
N LEU A 70 20.89 3.74 10.76
CA LEU A 70 21.37 2.80 9.75
C LEU A 70 21.51 3.43 8.36
N ILE A 71 21.05 4.68 8.19
CA ILE A 71 21.11 5.40 6.92
C ILE A 71 22.56 5.84 6.68
N THR A 72 23.13 5.40 5.56
CA THR A 72 24.52 5.70 5.19
C THR A 72 24.64 6.51 3.90
N ASN A 73 23.59 6.56 3.08
CA ASN A 73 23.61 7.26 1.79
C ASN A 73 22.37 8.14 1.57
N GLU A 74 22.45 9.01 0.56
CA GLU A 74 21.39 9.97 0.21
C GLU A 74 20.10 9.30 -0.27
N GLN A 75 20.19 8.17 -0.98
CA GLN A 75 19.00 7.44 -1.46
C GLN A 75 18.19 6.85 -0.30
N GLN A 76 18.86 6.34 0.72
CA GLN A 76 18.25 5.84 1.95
C GLN A 76 17.65 6.99 2.77
N ARG A 77 18.29 8.17 2.75
CA ARG A 77 17.79 9.39 3.40
C ARG A 77 16.46 9.85 2.76
N ASP A 78 16.42 9.94 1.44
CA ASP A 78 15.21 10.30 0.69
C ASP A 78 14.06 9.32 0.94
N ALA A 79 14.35 8.02 0.91
CA ALA A 79 13.35 7.00 1.23
C ALA A 79 12.81 7.11 2.67
N PHE A 80 13.68 7.45 3.63
CA PHE A 80 13.31 7.65 5.03
C PHE A 80 12.48 8.92 5.25
N GLU A 81 12.77 10.00 4.53
CA GLU A 81 11.96 11.23 4.57
C GLU A 81 10.56 10.97 4.00
N LYS A 82 10.47 10.30 2.84
CA LYS A 82 9.16 9.90 2.26
C LYS A 82 8.37 8.96 3.18
N LEU A 83 9.05 8.09 3.91
CA LEU A 83 8.43 7.25 4.95
C LEU A 83 7.82 8.10 6.08
N LYS A 84 8.52 9.15 6.53
CA LYS A 84 8.05 10.07 7.58
C LYS A 84 6.89 10.95 7.11
N GLU A 85 6.91 11.40 5.85
CA GLU A 85 5.87 12.26 5.28
C GLU A 85 4.60 11.52 4.88
N ALA A 86 4.69 10.20 4.63
CA ALA A 86 3.54 9.41 4.18
C ALA A 86 2.39 9.41 5.20
N ASP A 87 1.27 10.01 4.80
CA ASP A 87 0.01 10.10 5.53
C ASP A 87 -0.86 8.85 5.32
N VAL A 88 -0.78 8.24 4.14
CA VAL A 88 -1.46 6.98 3.80
C VAL A 88 -0.65 5.77 4.28
N ARG A 89 -1.28 4.88 5.05
CA ARG A 89 -0.63 3.70 5.65
C ARG A 89 0.02 2.79 4.61
N GLU A 90 -0.68 2.49 3.52
CA GLU A 90 -0.20 1.61 2.46
C GLU A 90 1.05 2.20 1.77
N VAL A 91 1.10 3.53 1.62
CA VAL A 91 2.25 4.25 1.08
C VAL A 91 3.42 4.21 2.07
N ARG A 92 3.15 4.38 3.37
CA ARG A 92 4.16 4.28 4.43
C ARG A 92 4.79 2.88 4.47
N GLU A 93 3.99 1.82 4.41
CA GLU A 93 4.48 0.43 4.37
C GLU A 93 5.32 0.13 3.12
N ALA A 94 4.94 0.70 1.97
CA ALA A 94 5.70 0.58 0.73
C ALA A 94 7.08 1.24 0.87
N TRP A 95 7.15 2.46 1.42
CA TRP A 95 8.42 3.14 1.68
C TRP A 95 9.28 2.42 2.72
N LEU A 96 8.67 1.86 3.77
CA LEU A 96 9.39 1.06 4.76
C LEU A 96 10.05 -0.16 4.10
N SER A 97 9.26 -0.92 3.33
CA SER A 97 9.73 -2.12 2.63
C SER A 97 10.85 -1.77 1.65
N TYR A 98 10.69 -0.67 0.91
CA TYR A 98 11.70 -0.16 -0.01
C TYR A 98 13.01 0.19 0.71
N LEU A 99 12.93 0.88 1.85
CA LEU A 99 14.10 1.24 2.66
C LEU A 99 14.79 0.01 3.25
N LEU A 100 14.05 -0.95 3.80
CA LEU A 100 14.61 -2.16 4.41
C LEU A 100 15.40 -3.01 3.40
N ASN A 101 14.98 -3.06 2.14
CA ASN A 101 15.71 -3.76 1.07
C ASN A 101 17.10 -3.17 0.79
N GLN A 102 17.29 -1.89 1.09
CA GLN A 102 18.58 -1.20 0.90
C GLN A 102 19.46 -1.26 2.15
N LEU A 103 18.87 -1.45 3.32
CA LEU A 103 19.59 -1.51 4.58
C LEU A 103 20.22 -2.89 4.79
N LYS A 104 21.32 -2.92 5.53
CA LYS A 104 22.01 -4.14 5.94
C LYS A 104 22.00 -4.25 7.45
N CYS A 105 21.82 -5.47 7.96
CA CYS A 105 21.88 -5.72 9.39
C CYS A 105 23.26 -5.32 9.94
N PRO A 106 23.35 -4.48 10.98
CA PRO A 106 24.63 -4.01 11.52
C PRO A 106 25.42 -5.12 12.22
N ARG A 107 24.75 -6.23 12.60
CA ARG A 107 25.38 -7.37 13.28
C ARG A 107 25.98 -8.38 12.30
N CYS A 108 25.30 -8.68 11.19
CA CYS A 108 25.68 -9.80 10.32
C CYS A 108 25.64 -9.50 8.81
N GLY A 109 25.32 -8.26 8.41
CA GLY A 109 25.18 -7.85 7.02
C GLY A 109 24.00 -8.48 6.27
N GLY A 110 23.10 -9.19 6.98
CA GLY A 110 21.93 -9.83 6.40
C GLY A 110 20.81 -8.86 6.05
N GLU A 111 19.79 -9.36 5.37
CA GLU A 111 18.59 -8.59 4.98
C GLU A 111 17.65 -8.39 6.16
N LEU A 112 16.94 -7.26 6.14
CA LEU A 112 15.95 -6.87 7.15
C LEU A 112 14.54 -6.98 6.57
N GLU A 113 13.57 -7.36 7.40
CA GLU A 113 12.16 -7.46 7.05
C GLU A 113 11.28 -6.86 8.14
N GLY A 114 10.18 -6.24 7.74
CA GLY A 114 9.25 -5.55 8.65
C GLY A 114 7.86 -6.15 8.52
N ASN A 115 7.46 -6.99 9.48
CA ASN A 115 6.10 -7.50 9.59
C ASN A 115 5.71 -7.51 11.08
N GLY A 116 5.15 -6.39 11.58
CA GLY A 116 4.90 -6.18 13.01
C GLY A 116 6.14 -5.85 13.87
N GLY A 117 7.33 -5.83 13.26
CA GLY A 117 8.61 -5.48 13.87
C GLY A 117 9.78 -5.72 12.90
N ILE A 118 10.83 -4.91 12.99
CA ILE A 118 11.96 -4.96 12.05
C ILE A 118 12.99 -5.97 12.55
N HIS A 119 13.23 -7.03 11.78
CA HIS A 119 14.13 -8.11 12.16
C HIS A 119 15.01 -8.58 11.00
N CYS A 120 16.16 -9.17 11.34
CA CYS A 120 17.08 -9.73 10.36
C CYS A 120 16.80 -11.21 10.11
N LYS A 121 16.65 -11.60 8.83
CA LYS A 121 16.42 -12.99 8.41
C LYS A 121 17.55 -13.96 8.76
N LYS A 122 18.79 -13.44 8.82
CA LYS A 122 19.99 -14.28 8.98
C LYS A 122 20.41 -14.51 10.44
N CYS A 123 20.35 -13.48 11.28
CA CYS A 123 20.86 -13.55 12.65
C CYS A 123 19.80 -13.28 13.74
N GLY A 124 18.56 -12.99 13.36
CA GLY A 124 17.48 -12.69 14.31
C GLY A 124 17.63 -11.35 15.05
N TYR A 125 18.57 -10.49 14.66
CA TYR A 125 18.69 -9.15 15.22
C TYR A 125 17.40 -8.36 15.00
N ARG A 126 16.86 -7.77 16.08
CA ARG A 126 15.62 -7.00 16.06
C ARG A 126 15.90 -5.54 16.38
N ILE A 127 15.34 -4.64 15.56
CA ILE A 127 15.52 -3.19 15.70
C ILE A 127 14.40 -2.60 16.58
N MET A 128 13.21 -3.22 16.57
CA MET A 128 12.22 -3.39 17.64
C MET A 128 11.02 -4.13 17.06
#